data_AF-A0A4Q7J7C0-F1
#
_entry.id   AF-A0A4Q7J7C0-F1
#
_cell.length_a   1.000
_cell.length_b   1.000
_cell.length_c   1.000
_cell.angle_alpha   90.00
_cell.angle_beta   90.00
_cell.angle_gamma   90.00
#
_symmetry.space_group_name_H-M   'P 1'
#
loop_
_entity.id
_entity.type
_entity.pdbx_description
1 polymer ?
#
loop_
_entity_poly.entity_id
_entity_poly.type
_entity_poly.pdbx_seq_one_letter_code
_entity_poly.pdbx_strand_id
1 'polypeptide(L)' 'MKEIIGIILMVQGIGGFINRVAESTSKSWFVQLHILPDGMHIVASVLMAVLGAGLIIADIAASRKRKRVGN' A
#
# COMPACT_ATOMS: atom_id res chain seq x y z
N MET A 1 10.58 4.04 9.57
CA MET A 1 9.24 3.56 9.96
C MET A 1 8.18 3.87 8.92
N LYS A 2 7.95 5.15 8.54
CA LYS A 2 6.92 5.51 7.54
C LYS A 2 7.16 4.86 6.17
N GLU A 3 8.41 4.83 5.71
CA GLU A 3 8.80 4.12 4.49
C GLU A 3 8.41 2.63 4.53
N ILE A 4 8.76 1.92 5.60
CA ILE A 4 8.42 0.49 5.77
C ILE A 4 6.91 0.26 5.73
N ILE A 5 6.15 1.09 6.46
CA ILE A 5 4.67 1.01 6.45
C ILE A 5 4.14 1.27 5.04
N GLY A 6 4.69 2.27 4.35
CA GLY A 6 4.32 2.60 2.97
C GLY A 6 4.60 1.45 2.01
N ILE A 7 5.76 0.80 2.13
CA ILE A 7 6.12 -0.38 1.34
C ILE A 7 5.13 -1.53 1.61
N ILE A 8 4.84 -1.83 2.87
CA ILE A 8 3.89 -2.89 3.24
C ILE A 8 2.51 -2.60 2.63
N LEU A 9 2.00 -1.38 2.76
CA LEU A 9 0.72 -0.97 2.18
C LEU A 9 0.73 -1.07 0.65
N MET A 10 1.84 -0.71 0.01
CA MET A 10 1.98 -0.78 -1.45
C MET A 10 1.99 -2.23 -1.94
N VAL A 11 2.73 -3.12 -1.27
CA VAL A 11 2.75 -4.56 -1.59
C VAL A 11 1.38 -5.19 -1.33
N GLN A 12 0.73 -4.84 -0.22
CA GLN A 12 -0.61 -5.32 0.12
C GLN A 12 -1.65 -4.88 -0.91
N GLY A 13 -1.62 -3.60 -1.30
CA GLY A 13 -2.53 -3.03 -2.28
C GLY A 13 -2.31 -3.61 -3.68
N ILE A 14 -1.08 -3.57 -4.19
CA ILE A 14 -0.78 -4.06 -5.55
C ILE A 14 -0.98 -5.58 -5.64
N GLY A 15 -0.47 -6.33 -4.65
CA GLY A 15 -0.59 -7.79 -4.65
C GLY A 15 -2.05 -8.25 -4.52
N GLY A 16 -2.83 -7.64 -3.64
CA GLY A 16 -4.25 -7.96 -3.51
C GLY A 16 -5.10 -7.54 -4.71
N PHE A 17 -4.74 -6.43 -5.37
CA PHE A 17 -5.37 -6.02 -6.63
C PHE A 17 -5.12 -7.07 -7.72
N ILE A 18 -3.86 -7.44 -7.95
CA ILE A 18 -3.49 -8.46 -8.94
C ILE A 18 -4.18 -9.79 -8.63
N ASN A 19 -4.22 -10.19 -7.35
CA ASN A 19 -4.88 -11.41 -6.92
C ASN A 19 -6.36 -11.47 -7.35
N ARG A 20 -7.10 -10.37 -7.18
CA ARG A 20 -8.53 -10.31 -7.55
C ARG A 20 -8.75 -10.16 -9.05
N VAL A 21 -7.91 -9.38 -9.73
CA VAL A 21 -7.99 -9.21 -11.20
C VAL A 21 -7.63 -10.50 -11.92
N ALA A 22 -6.73 -11.31 -11.36
CA ALA A 22 -6.42 -12.65 -11.86
C ALA A 22 -7.48 -13.71 -11.49
N GLU A 23 -8.66 -13.29 -11.01
CA GLU A 23 -9.77 -14.16 -10.58
C GLU A 23 -9.34 -15.24 -9.57
N SER A 24 -8.28 -14.97 -8.79
CA SER A 24 -7.80 -15.93 -7.81
C SER A 24 -8.77 -16.02 -6.64
N THR A 25 -9.22 -17.25 -6.35
CA THR A 25 -10.02 -17.56 -5.16
C THR A 25 -9.18 -17.56 -3.89
N SER A 26 -7.86 -17.69 -4.01
CA SER A 26 -6.92 -17.67 -2.87
C SER A 26 -6.80 -16.27 -2.28
N LYS A 27 -6.96 -16.16 -0.95
CA LYS A 27 -6.81 -14.89 -0.22
C LYS A 27 -5.34 -14.48 0.03
N SER A 28 -4.39 -15.41 -0.17
CA SER A 28 -2.95 -15.19 0.09
C SER A 28 -2.68 -14.59 1.49
N TRP A 29 -1.72 -13.69 1.67
CA TRP A 29 -1.48 -12.96 2.94
C TRP A 29 -2.04 -11.53 2.91
N PHE A 30 -2.89 -11.23 1.93
CA PHE A 30 -3.43 -9.89 1.73
C PHE A 30 -4.57 -9.64 2.72
N VAL A 31 -4.36 -8.72 3.64
CA VAL A 31 -5.23 -8.53 4.81
C VAL A 31 -6.64 -8.12 4.39
N GLN A 32 -6.76 -7.25 3.40
CA GLN A 32 -8.05 -6.78 2.89
C GLN A 32 -8.92 -7.91 2.33
N LEU A 33 -8.32 -8.98 1.80
CA LEU A 33 -9.04 -10.14 1.26
C LEU A 33 -9.60 -11.08 2.34
N HIS A 34 -9.10 -10.96 3.56
CA HIS A 34 -9.57 -11.75 4.71
C HIS A 34 -10.68 -11.05 5.47
N ILE A 35 -10.65 -9.71 5.51
CA ILE A 35 -11.50 -8.91 6.41
C ILE A 35 -12.69 -8.30 5.67
N LEU A 36 -12.51 -7.87 4.42
CA LEU A 36 -13.55 -7.17 3.67
C LEU A 36 -14.44 -8.14 2.88
N PRO A 37 -15.65 -7.72 2.51
CA PRO A 37 -16.48 -8.45 1.56
C PRO A 37 -15.92 -8.33 0.13
N ASP A 38 -16.22 -9.33 -0.72
CA ASP A 38 -15.61 -9.50 -2.04
C ASP A 38 -15.70 -8.26 -2.94
N GLY A 39 -16.84 -7.56 -2.91
CA GLY A 39 -17.05 -6.34 -3.70
C GLY A 39 -16.15 -5.16 -3.31
N MET A 40 -15.54 -5.17 -2.12
CA MET A 40 -14.66 -4.10 -1.65
C MET A 40 -13.17 -4.39 -1.86
N HIS A 41 -12.80 -5.61 -2.25
CA HIS A 41 -11.40 -6.02 -2.34
C HIS A 41 -10.58 -5.17 -3.32
N ILE A 42 -11.13 -4.88 -4.50
CA ILE A 42 -10.44 -4.07 -5.52
C ILE A 42 -10.27 -2.63 -5.04
N VAL A 43 -11.34 -2.02 -4.54
CA VAL A 43 -11.33 -0.64 -4.05
C VAL A 43 -10.34 -0.49 -2.90
N ALA A 44 -10.39 -1.39 -1.91
CA ALA A 44 -9.47 -1.37 -0.79
C ALA A 44 -8.01 -1.55 -1.24
N SER A 45 -7.76 -2.44 -2.19
CA SER A 45 -6.42 -2.67 -2.74
C SER A 45 -5.85 -1.42 -3.43
N VAL A 46 -6.68 -0.70 -4.21
CA VAL A 46 -6.28 0.58 -4.84
C VAL A 46 -6.00 1.64 -3.78
N LEU A 47 -6.87 1.80 -2.78
CA LEU A 47 -6.67 2.77 -1.70
C LEU A 47 -5.39 2.49 -0.92
N MET A 48 -5.13 1.23 -0.57
CA MET A 48 -3.90 0.83 0.11
C MET A 48 -2.65 1.14 -0.71
N ALA A 49 -2.68 0.89 -2.03
CA ALA A 49 -1.57 1.22 -2.91
C ALA A 49 -1.30 2.74 -2.96
N VAL A 50 -2.37 3.55 -3.11
CA VAL A 50 -2.27 5.03 -3.15
C VAL A 50 -1.75 5.58 -1.82
N LEU A 51 -2.27 5.09 -0.69
CA LEU A 51 -1.80 5.51 0.64
C LEU A 51 -0.35 5.09 0.89
N GLY A 52 0.03 3.88 0.48
CA GLY A 52 1.40 3.37 0.58
C GLY A 52 2.39 4.24 -0.20
N ALA A 53 2.07 4.52 -1.47
CA ALA A 53 2.86 5.41 -2.31
C ALA A 53 2.95 6.83 -1.72
N GLY A 54 1.84 7.37 -1.23
CA GLY A 54 1.79 8.68 -0.58
C GLY A 54 2.70 8.77 0.65
N LEU A 55 2.73 7.72 1.48
CA LEU A 55 3.60 7.65 2.65
C LEU A 55 5.09 7.61 2.26
N ILE A 56 5.45 6.83 1.24
CA ILE A 56 6.83 6.75 0.74
C ILE A 56 7.27 8.12 0.21
N ILE A 57 6.46 8.75 -0.63
CA ILE A 57 6.75 10.08 -1.21
C ILE A 57 6.89 11.13 -0.09
N ALA A 58 5.99 11.11 0.89
CA ALA A 58 6.03 12.05 2.01
C ALA A 58 7.29 11.86 2.88
N ASP A 59 7.72 10.62 3.12
CA ASP A 59 8.93 10.34 3.91
C ASP A 59 10.21 10.76 3.17
N ILE A 60 10.27 10.53 1.86
CA ILE A 60 11.35 11.02 1.00
C ILE A 60 11.41 12.55 1.02
N ALA A 61 10.26 13.22 0.86
CA ALA A 61 10.18 14.68 0.88
C ALA A 61 10.61 15.26 2.24
N ALA A 62 10.16 14.66 3.34
CA ALA A 62 10.52 15.08 4.70
C ALA A 62 12.02 14.88 4.98
N SER A 63 12.62 13.80 4.47
CA SER A 63 14.06 13.52 4.61
C SER A 63 14.91 14.49 3.80
N ARG A 64 14.46 14.87 2.59
CA ARG A 64 15.11 15.92 1.78
C ARG A 64 15.06 17.30 2.44
N LYS A 65 13.91 17.67 3.04
CA LYS A 65 13.75 18.94 3.75
C LYS A 65 14.71 19.05 4.95
N ARG A 66 14.82 17.98 5.76
CA ARG A 66 15.75 17.94 6.90
C ARG A 66 17.21 18.14 6.47
N LYS A 67 17.62 17.53 5.36
CA LYS A 67 18.98 17.66 4.82
C LYS A 67 19.32 19.08 4.35
N ARG A 68 18.33 19.87 3.91
CA ARG A 68 18.52 21.27 3.47
C ARG A 68 18.62 22.28 4.62
N VAL A 69 18.04 21.99 5.78
CA VAL A 69 18.02 22.93 6.94
C VAL A 69 19.23 22.74 7.85
N GLY A 70 19.87 21.56 7.82
CA GLY A 70 21.07 21.26 8.62
C GLY A 70 22.40 21.57 7.94
N ASN A 71 22.41 22.38 6.88
CA ASN A 71 23.59 22.74 6.08
C ASN A 71 23.61 24.25 5.83
#